data_AF-A0A1E5GMA4-F1
#
_entry.id   AF-A0A1E5GMA4-F1
#
_cell.length_a   1.000
_cell.length_b   1.000
_cell.length_c   1.000
_cell.angle_alpha   90.00
_cell.angle_beta   90.00
_cell.angle_gamma   90.00
#
_symmetry.space_group_name_H-M   'P 1'
#
loop_
_entity.id
_entity.type
_entity.pdbx_description
1 polymer ?
#
loop_
_entity_poly.entity_id
_entity_poly.type
_entity_poly.pdbx_seq_one_letter_code
_entity_poly.pdbx_strand_id
1 'polypeptide(L)'
;MNRFLAFLGVFFIVLISGYLQPVFFPAEKMQQEADHGRQVVSHTALPYEEIQTSGYAAYIGKKTADFVVEFGEPLEKQKTMMGYDLWIYGEKDSDYLEVNVQNEKIAAIKAFNDSKETTPFSIGMKLSDVSELMTIYSNFAFTYKENNYNVELMEEDMNYRPLIAFDNKTFAILFFNHGTGKLSAVTYLDKKTLLTLMPYQLVEGEVLPFLVTEQASSFDAIKSNQVIRTINLLKLKEGLPTYRVNTESQKNAQKLFDILNKNQKSVLSLERTEIWQYSKEEMSAAAIFTLTNDEYQKLLKIGQLDKKKATGMYTEPVYDSTFTVLSWFSDSLYHSRFAHQENENIGVAFSKASMLVLLQETEKEISQTEESE
;
A
#
# COMPACT_ATOMS: atom_id res chain seq x y z
N MET A 1 18.02 -64.43 -36.55
CA MET A 1 18.76 -63.67 -35.52
C MET A 1 19.79 -62.70 -36.11
N ASN A 2 20.56 -63.08 -37.13
CA ASN A 2 21.67 -62.27 -37.68
C ASN A 2 21.26 -60.90 -38.27
N ARG A 3 20.05 -60.77 -38.84
CA ARG A 3 19.55 -59.49 -39.38
C ARG A 3 19.10 -58.50 -38.32
N PHE A 4 18.63 -59.00 -37.17
CA PHE A 4 18.21 -58.15 -36.05
C PHE A 4 19.41 -57.57 -35.29
N LEU A 5 20.48 -58.37 -35.10
CA LEU A 5 21.74 -57.85 -34.56
C LEU A 5 22.41 -56.83 -35.49
N ALA A 6 22.36 -57.04 -36.80
CA ALA A 6 22.86 -56.07 -37.76
C ALA A 6 22.10 -54.73 -37.69
N PHE A 7 20.77 -54.78 -37.55
CA PHE A 7 19.94 -53.60 -37.35
C PHE A 7 20.27 -52.88 -36.04
N LEU A 8 20.42 -53.62 -34.93
CA LEU A 8 20.78 -53.04 -33.64
C LEU A 8 22.15 -52.35 -33.68
N GLY A 9 23.13 -52.97 -34.35
CA GLY A 9 24.46 -52.39 -34.53
C GLY A 9 24.43 -51.07 -35.30
N VAL A 10 23.70 -51.02 -36.41
CA VAL A 10 23.54 -49.77 -37.20
C VAL A 10 22.78 -48.71 -36.40
N PHE A 11 21.74 -49.11 -35.66
CA PHE A 11 20.96 -48.21 -34.83
C PHE A 11 21.81 -47.53 -33.74
N PHE A 12 22.66 -48.29 -33.04
CA PHE A 12 23.57 -47.71 -32.06
C PHE A 12 24.62 -46.79 -32.68
N ILE A 13 25.13 -47.11 -33.87
CA ILE A 13 26.09 -46.23 -34.58
C ILE A 13 25.43 -44.89 -34.94
N VAL A 14 24.21 -44.90 -35.46
CA VAL A 14 23.48 -43.66 -35.81
C VAL A 14 23.18 -42.84 -34.56
N LEU A 15 22.78 -43.49 -33.46
CA LEU A 15 22.44 -42.82 -32.20
C LEU A 15 23.68 -42.19 -31.55
N ILE A 16 24.81 -42.90 -31.58
CA ILE A 16 26.10 -42.41 -31.09
C ILE A 16 26.60 -41.25 -31.95
N SER A 17 26.54 -41.35 -33.28
CA SER A 17 26.93 -40.26 -34.18
C SER A 17 26.06 -39.02 -34.01
N GLY A 18 24.74 -39.18 -33.86
CA GLY A 18 23.84 -38.04 -33.63
C GLY A 18 24.08 -37.34 -32.29
N TYR A 19 24.33 -38.09 -31.22
CA TYR A 19 24.55 -37.53 -29.88
C TYR A 19 25.97 -37.01 -29.62
N LEU A 20 26.98 -37.51 -30.35
CA LEU A 20 28.35 -37.00 -30.24
C LEU A 20 28.62 -35.81 -31.16
N GLN A 21 27.73 -35.51 -32.11
CA GLN A 21 27.87 -34.35 -33.00
C GLN A 21 28.04 -33.01 -32.25
N PRO A 22 27.29 -32.70 -31.16
CA PRO A 22 27.48 -31.48 -30.38
C PRO A 22 28.76 -31.47 -29.52
N VAL A 23 29.40 -32.63 -29.32
CA VAL A 23 30.64 -32.76 -28.52
C VAL A 23 31.87 -32.46 -29.37
N PHE A 24 31.90 -32.93 -30.61
CA PHE A 24 33.00 -32.68 -31.56
C PHE A 24 32.82 -31.40 -32.37
N PHE A 25 31.57 -30.97 -32.59
CA PHE A 25 31.22 -29.69 -33.21
C PHE A 25 30.29 -28.93 -32.27
N PRO A 26 30.79 -28.44 -31.12
CA PRO A 26 30.01 -27.54 -30.28
C PRO A 26 29.56 -26.37 -31.16
N ALA A 27 28.25 -26.08 -31.16
CA ALA A 27 27.76 -24.88 -31.82
C ALA A 27 28.60 -23.72 -31.31
N GLU A 28 29.27 -23.04 -32.24
CA GLU A 28 30.06 -21.87 -31.95
C GLU A 28 29.13 -20.94 -31.18
N LYS A 29 29.38 -20.78 -29.87
CA LYS A 29 28.70 -19.75 -29.11
C LYS A 29 29.03 -18.49 -29.88
N MET A 30 28.05 -17.87 -30.52
CA MET A 30 28.17 -16.47 -30.85
C MET A 30 28.50 -15.81 -29.52
N GLN A 31 29.78 -15.51 -29.30
CA GLN A 31 30.14 -14.32 -28.58
C GLN A 31 29.43 -13.23 -29.37
N GLN A 32 28.21 -12.90 -28.94
CA GLN A 32 27.90 -11.49 -28.84
C GLN A 32 29.10 -10.91 -28.09
N GLU A 33 30.01 -10.30 -28.84
CA GLU A 33 30.84 -9.26 -28.28
C GLU A 33 29.85 -8.39 -27.52
N ALA A 34 29.91 -8.49 -26.19
CA ALA A 34 29.31 -7.48 -25.36
C ALA A 34 29.99 -6.21 -25.83
N ASP A 35 29.26 -5.42 -26.61
CA ASP A 35 29.61 -4.05 -26.87
C ASP A 35 29.80 -3.44 -25.47
N HIS A 36 31.07 -3.22 -25.11
CA HIS A 36 31.43 -2.46 -23.93
C HIS A 36 31.19 -0.96 -24.16
N GLY A 37 30.37 -0.59 -25.16
CA GLY A 37 29.49 0.55 -25.03
C GLY A 37 28.37 0.23 -24.05
N ARG A 38 28.33 0.93 -22.91
CA ARG A 38 27.08 1.11 -22.17
C ARG A 38 26.05 1.71 -23.13
N GLN A 39 25.32 0.88 -23.86
CA GLN A 39 23.96 1.24 -24.22
C GLN A 39 23.19 1.23 -22.90
N VAL A 40 23.19 2.40 -22.25
CA VAL A 40 22.05 2.81 -21.46
C VAL A 40 20.89 2.67 -22.43
N VAL A 41 20.19 1.53 -22.37
CA VAL A 41 18.84 1.43 -22.91
C VAL A 41 18.06 2.41 -22.05
N SER A 42 18.11 3.67 -22.47
CA SER A 42 17.12 4.64 -22.06
C SER A 42 15.84 4.06 -22.63
N HIS A 43 15.10 3.34 -21.78
CA HIS A 43 13.66 3.41 -21.89
C HIS A 43 13.37 4.90 -21.85
N THR A 44 13.25 5.51 -23.03
CA THR A 44 12.77 6.86 -23.18
C THR A 44 11.29 6.73 -22.84
N ALA A 45 11.00 6.61 -21.53
CA ALA A 45 9.67 6.78 -21.01
C ALA A 45 9.12 8.03 -21.68
N LEU A 46 7.99 7.91 -22.36
CA LEU A 46 7.32 9.09 -22.90
C LEU A 46 7.24 10.11 -21.76
N PRO A 47 7.69 11.36 -21.97
CA PRO A 47 7.61 12.35 -20.92
C PRO A 47 6.14 12.47 -20.51
N TYR A 48 5.86 12.24 -19.23
CA TYR A 48 4.52 12.49 -18.70
C TYR A 48 4.21 13.97 -18.85
N GLU A 49 2.93 14.28 -19.01
CA GLU A 49 2.47 15.66 -19.03
C GLU A 49 2.23 16.15 -17.61
N GLU A 50 2.67 17.38 -17.34
CA GLU A 50 2.35 18.10 -16.13
C GLU A 50 1.08 18.92 -16.36
N ILE A 51 0.09 18.79 -15.48
CA ILE A 51 -1.10 19.63 -15.51
C ILE A 51 -0.87 20.93 -14.73
N GLN A 52 -1.67 21.96 -15.02
CA GLN A 52 -1.59 23.22 -14.29
C GLN A 52 -1.88 23.01 -12.80
N THR A 53 -1.00 23.52 -11.94
CA THR A 53 -1.21 23.51 -10.49
C THR A 53 -2.51 24.23 -10.12
N SER A 54 -3.37 23.53 -9.40
CA SER A 54 -4.64 24.06 -8.89
C SER A 54 -5.02 23.38 -7.57
N GLY A 55 -5.95 23.98 -6.85
CA GLY A 55 -6.50 23.40 -5.64
C GLY A 55 -5.47 23.11 -4.55
N TYR A 56 -5.64 21.98 -3.88
CA TYR A 56 -4.73 21.52 -2.82
C TYR A 56 -3.28 21.32 -3.29
N ALA A 57 -3.04 21.02 -4.57
CA ALA A 57 -1.68 20.90 -5.11
C ALA A 57 -0.87 22.20 -4.96
N ALA A 58 -1.53 23.37 -4.97
CA ALA A 58 -0.89 24.68 -4.82
C ALA A 58 -0.28 24.91 -3.43
N TYR A 59 -0.76 24.19 -2.42
CA TYR A 59 -0.34 24.33 -1.02
C TYR A 59 0.81 23.38 -0.65
N ILE A 60 1.09 22.37 -1.46
CA ILE A 60 2.22 21.46 -1.23
C ILE A 60 3.54 22.24 -1.26
N GLY A 61 4.37 22.05 -0.22
CA GLY A 61 5.62 22.75 0.02
C GLY A 61 5.48 24.19 0.56
N LYS A 62 4.25 24.72 0.68
CA LYS A 62 3.99 26.05 1.25
C LYS A 62 4.01 26.03 2.78
N LYS A 63 4.10 27.22 3.38
CA LYS A 63 4.05 27.36 4.83
C LYS A 63 2.63 27.07 5.33
N THR A 64 2.54 26.41 6.46
CA THR A 64 1.26 26.12 7.11
C THR A 64 0.47 27.37 7.48
N ALA A 65 1.15 28.49 7.80
CA ALA A 65 0.48 29.76 8.07
C ALA A 65 -0.40 30.23 6.90
N ASP A 66 0.06 30.06 5.66
CA ASP A 66 -0.70 30.43 4.46
C ASP A 66 -1.95 29.56 4.31
N PHE A 67 -1.86 28.28 4.71
CA PHE A 67 -2.98 27.36 4.70
C PHE A 67 -4.00 27.68 5.79
N VAL A 68 -3.56 28.02 7.01
CA VAL A 68 -4.45 28.41 8.11
C VAL A 68 -5.21 29.69 7.80
N VAL A 69 -4.60 30.63 7.06
CA VAL A 69 -5.28 31.85 6.62
C VAL A 69 -6.48 31.53 5.70
N GLU A 70 -6.34 30.57 4.80
CA GLU A 70 -7.40 30.20 3.85
C GLU A 70 -8.43 29.24 4.45
N PHE A 71 -7.97 28.21 5.19
CA PHE A 71 -8.79 27.09 5.63
C PHE A 71 -9.16 27.12 7.12
N GLY A 72 -8.63 28.08 7.89
CA GLY A 72 -8.78 28.16 9.34
C GLY A 72 -7.84 27.22 10.10
N GLU A 73 -8.01 27.16 11.42
CA GLU A 73 -7.25 26.23 12.26
C GLU A 73 -7.81 24.79 12.11
N PRO A 74 -6.94 23.76 12.11
CA PRO A 74 -7.40 22.37 12.10
C PRO A 74 -8.14 22.04 13.40
N LEU A 75 -9.05 21.08 13.31
CA LEU A 75 -9.77 20.53 14.46
C LEU A 75 -8.81 19.82 15.42
N GLU A 76 -7.79 19.15 14.88
CA GLU A 76 -6.81 18.43 15.66
C GLU A 76 -5.41 18.54 15.05
N LYS A 77 -4.39 18.64 15.91
CA LYS A 77 -2.97 18.56 15.53
C LYS A 77 -2.33 17.42 16.33
N GLN A 78 -1.85 16.40 15.63
CA GLN A 78 -1.26 15.21 16.23
C GLN A 78 0.22 15.14 15.86
N LYS A 79 1.10 15.04 16.85
CA LYS A 79 2.52 14.79 16.61
C LYS A 79 2.73 13.31 16.32
N THR A 80 3.25 12.98 15.14
CA THR A 80 3.50 11.58 14.79
C THR A 80 4.92 11.16 15.17
N MET A 81 5.12 9.85 15.35
CA MET A 81 6.46 9.28 15.51
C MET A 81 7.27 9.25 14.21
N MET A 82 6.71 9.68 13.07
CA MET A 82 7.29 9.54 11.73
C MET A 82 7.97 10.83 11.23
N GLY A 83 8.20 11.78 12.14
CA GLY A 83 8.86 13.05 11.83
C GLY A 83 8.00 14.06 11.07
N TYR A 84 6.67 13.93 11.12
CA TYR A 84 5.70 14.93 10.67
C TYR A 84 4.58 15.09 11.71
N ASP A 85 3.92 16.23 11.70
CA ASP A 85 2.67 16.46 12.42
C ASP A 85 1.50 16.22 11.47
N LEU A 86 0.45 15.55 11.95
CA LEU A 86 -0.78 15.33 11.22
C LEU A 86 -1.82 16.33 11.69
N TRP A 87 -2.35 17.14 10.77
CA TRP A 87 -3.43 18.07 11.04
C TRP A 87 -4.72 17.54 10.42
N ILE A 88 -5.79 17.55 11.19
CA ILE A 88 -7.09 17.02 10.77
C ILE A 88 -8.09 18.17 10.66
N TYR A 89 -8.77 18.25 9.51
CA TYR A 89 -9.91 19.13 9.29
C TYR A 89 -11.14 18.29 9.00
N GLY A 90 -12.30 18.78 9.42
CA GLY A 90 -13.59 18.12 9.21
C GLY A 90 -13.80 16.88 10.08
N GLU A 91 -15.05 16.69 10.50
CA GLU A 91 -15.48 15.48 11.20
C GLU A 91 -16.19 14.50 10.25
N LYS A 92 -16.73 15.00 9.13
CA LYS A 92 -17.63 14.25 8.24
C LYS A 92 -16.99 14.04 6.87
N ASP A 93 -17.50 13.07 6.13
CA ASP A 93 -16.99 12.73 4.80
C ASP A 93 -16.93 13.94 3.83
N SER A 94 -17.86 14.88 3.98
CA SER A 94 -17.95 16.06 3.11
C SER A 94 -16.87 17.12 3.37
N ASP A 95 -16.20 17.11 4.51
CA ASP A 95 -15.18 18.09 4.90
C ASP A 95 -13.87 17.47 5.41
N TYR A 96 -13.77 16.14 5.43
CA TYR A 96 -12.62 15.43 5.97
C TYR A 96 -11.35 15.60 5.12
N LEU A 97 -10.30 16.11 5.76
CA LEU A 97 -9.00 16.38 5.18
C LEU A 97 -7.90 16.08 6.20
N GLU A 98 -6.83 15.43 5.75
CA GLU A 98 -5.64 15.20 6.57
C GLU A 98 -4.43 15.89 5.93
N VAL A 99 -3.72 16.73 6.68
CA VAL A 99 -2.57 17.50 6.21
C VAL A 99 -1.31 17.07 6.98
N ASN A 100 -0.34 16.52 6.27
CA ASN A 100 0.97 16.16 6.84
C ASN A 100 1.87 17.40 6.78
N VAL A 101 2.32 17.84 7.95
CA VAL A 101 3.18 19.02 8.14
C VAL A 101 4.56 18.59 8.57
N GLN A 102 5.59 19.01 7.84
CA GLN A 102 6.98 18.78 8.21
C GLN A 102 7.75 20.10 8.12
N ASN A 103 8.44 20.46 9.22
CA ASN A 103 9.21 21.72 9.31
C ASN A 103 8.38 22.95 8.90
N GLU A 104 7.18 23.07 9.47
CA GLU A 104 6.19 24.14 9.20
C GLU A 104 5.70 24.25 7.74
N LYS A 105 6.04 23.28 6.89
CA LYS A 105 5.59 23.19 5.51
C LYS A 105 4.67 22.00 5.30
N ILE A 106 3.76 22.14 4.34
CA ILE A 106 2.86 21.06 3.96
C ILE A 106 3.61 20.06 3.07
N ALA A 107 3.71 18.82 3.53
CA ALA A 107 4.35 17.72 2.79
C ALA A 107 3.32 16.91 1.98
N ALA A 108 2.12 16.70 2.53
CA ALA A 108 1.01 16.06 1.84
C ALA A 108 -0.35 16.53 2.35
N ILE A 109 -1.37 16.42 1.49
CA ILE A 109 -2.78 16.67 1.79
C ILE A 109 -3.58 15.48 1.26
N LYS A 110 -4.30 14.77 2.14
CA LYS A 110 -5.21 13.67 1.80
C LYS A 110 -6.64 14.17 1.90
N ALA A 111 -7.26 14.41 0.75
CA ALA A 111 -8.60 14.96 0.60
C ALA A 111 -9.62 13.84 0.39
N PHE A 112 -10.54 13.68 1.35
CA PHE A 112 -11.71 12.80 1.23
C PHE A 112 -12.98 13.57 0.86
N ASN A 113 -12.93 14.88 1.03
CA ASN A 113 -13.98 15.84 0.74
C ASN A 113 -14.08 16.14 -0.76
N ASP A 114 -15.30 16.39 -1.22
CA ASP A 114 -15.55 16.92 -2.56
C ASP A 114 -15.59 18.45 -2.46
N SER A 115 -14.61 19.14 -3.04
CA SER A 115 -14.52 20.61 -2.95
C SER A 115 -13.92 21.23 -4.20
N LYS A 116 -14.06 22.54 -4.36
CA LYS A 116 -13.38 23.27 -5.45
C LYS A 116 -11.86 23.06 -5.44
N GLU A 117 -11.27 22.77 -4.29
CA GLU A 117 -9.82 22.58 -4.13
C GLU A 117 -9.36 21.17 -4.54
N THR A 118 -10.27 20.25 -4.87
CA THR A 118 -9.90 18.95 -5.48
C THR A 118 -9.84 19.00 -7.01
N THR A 119 -10.27 20.12 -7.63
CA THR A 119 -10.21 20.34 -9.09
C THR A 119 -8.81 20.01 -9.65
N PRO A 120 -8.71 19.35 -10.82
CA PRO A 120 -9.80 18.97 -11.74
C PRO A 120 -10.54 17.67 -11.36
N PHE A 121 -10.27 17.10 -10.18
CA PHE A 121 -10.88 15.87 -9.72
C PHE A 121 -12.11 16.12 -8.83
N SER A 122 -13.04 15.17 -8.86
CA SER A 122 -14.23 15.16 -8.01
C SER A 122 -14.36 13.81 -7.33
N ILE A 123 -14.63 13.82 -6.03
CA ILE A 123 -14.84 12.58 -5.28
C ILE A 123 -16.09 11.88 -5.85
N GLY A 124 -15.97 10.59 -6.13
CA GLY A 124 -17.02 9.80 -6.76
C GLY A 124 -16.94 9.68 -8.29
N MET A 125 -16.05 10.43 -8.95
CA MET A 125 -15.80 10.30 -10.40
C MET A 125 -15.19 8.94 -10.75
N LYS A 126 -15.30 8.52 -12.01
CA LYS A 126 -14.69 7.31 -12.54
C LYS A 126 -13.37 7.61 -13.24
N LEU A 127 -12.55 6.58 -13.44
CA LEU A 127 -11.30 6.69 -14.18
C LEU A 127 -11.51 7.18 -15.63
N SER A 128 -12.63 6.79 -16.25
CA SER A 128 -13.02 7.27 -17.58
C SER A 128 -13.11 8.79 -17.63
N ASP A 129 -13.65 9.41 -16.57
CA ASP A 129 -13.81 10.85 -16.48
C ASP A 129 -12.45 11.54 -16.37
N VAL A 130 -11.48 10.91 -15.68
CA VAL A 130 -10.09 11.40 -15.65
C VAL A 130 -9.44 11.31 -17.03
N SER A 131 -9.69 10.21 -17.75
CA SER A 131 -9.14 9.98 -19.10
C SER A 131 -9.70 10.94 -20.15
N GLU A 132 -10.89 11.52 -19.91
CA GLU A 132 -11.45 12.61 -20.73
C GLU A 132 -10.76 13.96 -20.47
N LEU A 133 -10.19 14.14 -19.28
CA LEU A 133 -9.53 15.38 -18.85
C LEU A 133 -8.02 15.38 -19.16
N MET A 134 -7.38 14.21 -19.08
CA MET A 134 -5.93 14.08 -19.23
C MET A 134 -5.49 12.66 -19.59
N THR A 135 -4.29 12.55 -20.15
CA THR A 135 -3.63 11.26 -20.36
C THR A 135 -3.13 10.68 -19.04
N ILE A 136 -3.42 9.41 -18.78
CA ILE A 136 -2.85 8.66 -17.65
C ILE A 136 -1.56 7.98 -18.12
N TYR A 137 -0.44 8.36 -17.53
CA TYR A 137 0.88 7.82 -17.87
C TYR A 137 1.24 6.64 -16.97
N SER A 138 1.99 5.68 -17.52
CA SER A 138 2.54 4.54 -16.78
C SER A 138 3.95 4.80 -16.25
N ASN A 139 4.68 5.79 -16.75
CA ASN A 139 6.08 6.01 -16.42
C ASN A 139 6.33 7.46 -16.02
N PHE A 140 7.06 7.67 -14.92
CA PHE A 140 7.38 8.98 -14.37
C PHE A 140 8.87 9.10 -14.08
N ALA A 141 9.58 9.84 -14.92
CA ALA A 141 10.99 10.17 -14.72
C ALA A 141 11.15 11.55 -14.10
N PHE A 142 11.79 11.64 -12.93
CA PHE A 142 12.06 12.93 -12.29
C PHE A 142 13.34 12.90 -11.46
N THR A 143 13.91 14.08 -11.22
CA THR A 143 15.04 14.24 -10.30
C THR A 143 14.54 14.67 -8.93
N TYR A 144 15.15 14.10 -7.88
CA TYR A 144 15.02 14.56 -6.52
C TYR A 144 16.41 14.64 -5.87
N LYS A 145 16.77 15.83 -5.38
CA LYS A 145 18.17 16.19 -5.04
C LYS A 145 19.08 15.96 -6.26
N GLU A 146 20.10 15.13 -6.13
CA GLU A 146 21.10 14.84 -7.18
C GLU A 146 20.86 13.48 -7.86
N ASN A 147 19.77 12.79 -7.50
CA ASN A 147 19.46 11.45 -8.00
C ASN A 147 18.30 11.49 -9.00
N ASN A 148 18.40 10.67 -10.04
CA ASN A 148 17.32 10.40 -10.97
C ASN A 148 16.44 9.28 -10.44
N TYR A 149 15.15 9.38 -10.75
CA TYR A 149 14.14 8.40 -10.40
C TYR A 149 13.30 8.08 -11.63
N ASN A 150 12.99 6.80 -11.80
CA ASN A 150 12.04 6.32 -12.80
C ASN A 150 11.02 5.42 -12.11
N VAL A 151 9.78 5.88 -12.03
CA VAL A 151 8.66 5.18 -11.42
C VAL A 151 7.79 4.58 -12.52
N GLU A 152 7.44 3.31 -12.38
CA GLU A 152 6.54 2.59 -13.28
C GLU A 152 5.27 2.19 -12.51
N LEU A 153 4.12 2.55 -13.08
CA LEU A 153 2.79 2.15 -12.63
C LEU A 153 2.39 0.88 -13.38
N MET A 154 2.06 -0.16 -12.63
CA MET A 154 1.45 -1.37 -13.17
C MET A 154 0.01 -1.11 -13.64
N GLU A 155 -0.58 -2.04 -14.37
CA GLU A 155 -1.97 -1.89 -14.86
C GLU A 155 -2.97 -1.66 -13.72
N GLU A 156 -2.85 -2.39 -12.61
CA GLU A 156 -3.66 -2.15 -11.40
C GLU A 156 -3.44 -0.73 -10.84
N ASP A 157 -2.20 -0.23 -10.87
CA ASP A 157 -1.88 1.12 -10.40
C ASP A 157 -2.52 2.19 -11.29
N MET A 158 -2.39 2.05 -12.61
CA MET A 158 -3.02 2.96 -13.56
C MET A 158 -4.55 3.00 -13.41
N ASN A 159 -5.15 1.87 -13.05
CA ASN A 159 -6.60 1.74 -12.94
C ASN A 159 -7.17 2.22 -11.60
N TYR A 160 -6.43 2.02 -10.50
CA TYR A 160 -6.96 2.26 -9.16
C TYR A 160 -6.22 3.28 -8.32
N ARG A 161 -4.98 3.61 -8.69
CA ARG A 161 -4.15 4.61 -8.01
C ARG A 161 -3.26 5.37 -9.01
N PRO A 162 -3.80 5.99 -10.07
CA PRO A 162 -2.97 6.70 -11.03
C PRO A 162 -2.26 7.89 -10.36
N LEU A 163 -1.03 8.12 -10.80
CA LEU A 163 -0.18 9.24 -10.40
C LEU A 163 -0.36 10.38 -11.40
N ILE A 164 -0.60 11.59 -10.91
CA ILE A 164 -0.72 12.80 -11.72
C ILE A 164 0.36 13.78 -11.32
N ALA A 165 1.03 14.41 -12.29
CA ALA A 165 2.07 15.40 -12.04
C ALA A 165 1.56 16.82 -12.30
N PHE A 166 1.97 17.78 -11.47
CA PHE A 166 1.66 19.20 -11.61
C PHE A 166 2.88 20.01 -12.01
N ASP A 167 2.64 21.15 -12.68
CA ASP A 167 3.70 22.07 -13.15
C ASP A 167 4.56 22.69 -12.04
N ASN A 168 4.07 22.70 -10.79
CA ASN A 168 4.84 23.07 -9.59
C ASN A 168 5.75 21.94 -9.06
N LYS A 169 5.91 20.85 -9.83
CA LYS A 169 6.76 19.68 -9.52
C LYS A 169 6.29 18.87 -8.31
N THR A 170 4.98 18.88 -8.05
CA THR A 170 4.29 18.06 -7.05
C THR A 170 3.41 17.01 -7.74
N PHE A 171 2.84 16.10 -6.95
CA PHE A 171 2.06 14.98 -7.47
C PHE A 171 0.72 14.84 -6.76
N ALA A 172 -0.24 14.21 -7.43
CA ALA A 172 -1.43 13.64 -6.81
C ALA A 172 -1.53 12.15 -7.08
N ILE A 173 -1.99 11.38 -6.09
CA ILE A 173 -2.37 9.98 -6.23
C ILE A 173 -3.89 9.91 -6.07
N LEU A 174 -4.57 9.42 -7.09
CA LEU A 174 -6.03 9.32 -7.12
C LEU A 174 -6.46 7.93 -6.65
N PHE A 175 -6.96 7.81 -5.42
CA PHE A 175 -7.36 6.51 -4.88
C PHE A 175 -8.78 6.13 -5.30
N PHE A 176 -8.90 5.37 -6.39
CA PHE A 176 -10.16 4.74 -6.78
C PHE A 176 -10.39 3.51 -5.93
N ASN A 177 -11.60 3.39 -5.40
CA ASN A 177 -11.99 2.25 -4.62
C ASN A 177 -12.27 1.06 -5.54
N HIS A 178 -11.63 -0.07 -5.27
CA HIS A 178 -11.72 -1.27 -6.10
C HIS A 178 -13.15 -1.81 -6.18
N GLY A 179 -13.91 -1.79 -5.08
CA GLY A 179 -15.30 -2.27 -5.05
C GLY A 179 -16.28 -1.46 -5.90
N THR A 180 -16.08 -0.15 -6.01
CA THR A 180 -17.03 0.75 -6.70
C THR A 180 -16.50 1.33 -8.02
N GLY A 181 -15.20 1.29 -8.27
CA GLY A 181 -14.52 1.96 -9.38
C GLY A 181 -14.60 3.49 -9.31
N LYS A 182 -14.88 4.06 -8.12
CA LYS A 182 -15.06 5.50 -7.91
C LYS A 182 -13.93 6.10 -7.08
N LEU A 183 -13.55 7.33 -7.41
CA LEU A 183 -12.54 8.09 -6.69
C LEU A 183 -12.98 8.32 -5.25
N SER A 184 -12.25 7.77 -4.28
CA SER A 184 -12.58 7.86 -2.86
C SER A 184 -11.80 8.93 -2.11
N ALA A 185 -10.57 9.19 -2.53
CA ALA A 185 -9.73 10.25 -2.00
C ALA A 185 -8.66 10.65 -3.01
N VAL A 186 -8.13 11.86 -2.84
CA VAL A 186 -6.95 12.35 -3.57
C VAL A 186 -5.86 12.67 -2.55
N THR A 187 -4.67 12.12 -2.74
CA THR A 187 -3.50 12.53 -1.95
C THR A 187 -2.60 13.40 -2.80
N TYR A 188 -2.46 14.67 -2.46
CA TYR A 188 -1.48 15.60 -3.02
C TYR A 188 -0.22 15.55 -2.18
N LEU A 189 0.96 15.52 -2.79
CA LEU A 189 2.21 15.34 -2.05
C LEU A 189 3.45 15.86 -2.79
N ASP A 190 4.48 16.16 -2.01
CA ASP A 190 5.79 16.50 -2.55
C ASP A 190 6.59 15.25 -2.97
N LYS A 191 7.69 15.46 -3.71
CA LYS A 191 8.58 14.37 -4.16
C LYS A 191 9.16 13.55 -3.01
N LYS A 192 9.49 14.17 -1.88
CA LYS A 192 10.09 13.47 -0.74
C LYS A 192 9.07 12.49 -0.17
N THR A 193 7.86 12.95 0.07
CA THR A 193 6.77 12.12 0.57
C THR A 193 6.41 11.02 -0.43
N LEU A 194 6.48 11.29 -1.74
CA LEU A 194 6.23 10.27 -2.78
C LEU A 194 7.26 9.15 -2.67
N LEU A 195 8.54 9.51 -2.58
CA LEU A 195 9.64 8.56 -2.46
C LEU A 195 9.65 7.81 -1.10
N THR A 196 9.06 8.36 -0.05
CA THR A 196 8.90 7.69 1.25
C THR A 196 7.73 6.69 1.24
N LEU A 197 6.61 7.04 0.59
CA LEU A 197 5.42 6.20 0.52
C LEU A 197 5.49 5.13 -0.57
N MET A 198 6.05 5.50 -1.73
CA MET A 198 6.26 4.75 -2.96
C MET A 198 5.36 3.50 -3.12
N PRO A 199 4.09 3.68 -3.51
CA PRO A 199 3.18 2.55 -3.74
C PRO A 199 3.42 1.86 -5.11
N TYR A 200 4.43 2.29 -5.86
CA TYR A 200 4.67 1.92 -7.25
C TYR A 200 6.01 1.20 -7.41
N GLN A 201 6.22 0.60 -8.59
CA GLN A 201 7.51 0.01 -8.94
C GLN A 201 8.54 1.11 -9.23
N LEU A 202 9.74 0.95 -8.67
CA LEU A 202 10.86 1.85 -8.93
C LEU A 202 11.87 1.16 -9.85
N VAL A 203 12.00 1.66 -11.08
CA VAL A 203 12.92 1.14 -12.11
C VAL A 203 14.31 1.75 -11.96
N GLU A 204 14.39 3.02 -11.56
CA GLU A 204 15.63 3.73 -11.24
C GLU A 204 15.46 4.52 -9.94
N GLY A 205 16.50 4.50 -9.10
CA GLY A 205 16.54 5.16 -7.80
C GLY A 205 16.22 4.22 -6.63
N GLU A 206 16.16 4.78 -5.43
CA GLU A 206 15.86 4.06 -4.18
C GLU A 206 14.80 4.80 -3.36
N VAL A 207 13.88 4.05 -2.74
CA VAL A 207 12.90 4.61 -1.82
C VAL A 207 13.59 5.30 -0.65
N LEU A 208 12.92 6.28 -0.05
CA LEU A 208 13.46 6.98 1.11
C LEU A 208 13.02 6.24 2.39
N PRO A 209 13.96 5.73 3.21
CA PRO A 209 13.61 5.21 4.52
C PRO A 209 13.12 6.33 5.43
N PHE A 210 12.36 5.97 6.45
CA PHE A 210 11.90 6.88 7.48
C PHE A 210 12.35 6.43 8.86
N LEU A 211 12.47 7.40 9.77
CA LEU A 211 12.86 7.14 11.15
C LEU A 211 11.63 7.23 12.04
N VAL A 212 11.53 6.28 12.96
CA VAL A 212 10.55 6.32 14.05
C VAL A 212 11.21 6.94 15.26
N THR A 213 10.68 8.05 15.77
CA THR A 213 11.21 8.68 16.97
C THR A 213 11.04 7.77 18.19
N GLU A 214 12.05 7.72 19.05
CA GLU A 214 12.01 6.91 20.28
C GLU A 214 11.04 7.51 21.28
N GLN A 215 9.78 7.08 21.22
CA GLN A 215 8.82 7.24 22.30
C GLN A 215 8.44 5.86 22.85
N ALA A 216 7.98 5.84 24.10
CA ALA A 216 7.75 4.60 24.85
C ALA A 216 6.93 3.57 24.05
N SER A 217 7.26 2.29 24.22
CA SER A 217 6.71 1.13 23.52
C SER A 217 5.25 0.79 23.91
N SER A 218 4.36 1.77 23.88
CA SER A 218 2.93 1.59 24.11
C SER A 218 2.16 1.59 22.79
N PHE A 219 0.97 1.00 22.80
CA PHE A 219 0.03 1.13 21.68
C PHE A 219 -0.40 2.59 21.49
N ASP A 220 -0.50 3.01 20.23
CA ASP A 220 -0.97 4.32 19.83
C ASP A 220 -2.48 4.26 19.54
N ALA A 221 -3.28 4.56 20.56
CA ALA A 221 -4.75 4.53 20.45
C ALA A 221 -5.29 5.57 19.46
N ILE A 222 -4.59 6.70 19.28
CA ILE A 222 -4.99 7.76 18.35
C ILE A 222 -4.88 7.23 16.92
N LYS A 223 -3.72 6.66 16.56
CA LYS A 223 -3.52 6.03 15.25
C LYS A 223 -4.45 4.84 15.02
N SER A 224 -4.67 4.00 16.03
CA SER A 224 -5.64 2.91 15.95
C SER A 224 -7.04 3.41 15.58
N ASN A 225 -7.52 4.46 16.24
CA ASN A 225 -8.83 5.06 15.95
C ASN A 225 -8.86 5.71 14.55
N GLN A 226 -7.76 6.34 14.12
CA GLN A 226 -7.65 6.91 12.78
C GLN A 226 -7.78 5.82 11.69
N VAL A 227 -7.07 4.70 11.84
CA VAL A 227 -7.19 3.55 10.92
C VAL A 227 -8.64 3.06 10.85
N ILE A 228 -9.28 2.87 12.00
CA ILE A 228 -10.68 2.42 12.07
C ILE A 228 -11.61 3.40 11.37
N ARG A 229 -11.43 4.71 11.61
CA ARG A 229 -12.22 5.77 10.97
C ARG A 229 -12.07 5.71 9.46
N THR A 230 -10.85 5.66 8.95
CA THR A 230 -10.58 5.61 7.50
C THR A 230 -11.20 4.37 6.86
N ILE A 231 -11.07 3.20 7.48
CA ILE A 231 -11.71 1.96 6.99
C ILE A 231 -13.24 2.12 6.95
N ASN A 232 -13.85 2.63 8.02
CA ASN A 232 -15.30 2.80 8.09
C ASN A 232 -15.83 3.85 7.10
N LEU A 233 -15.08 4.93 6.87
CA LEU A 233 -15.41 5.95 5.87
C LEU A 233 -15.41 5.33 4.46
N LEU A 234 -14.42 4.51 4.13
CA LEU A 234 -14.36 3.84 2.82
C LEU A 234 -15.47 2.80 2.66
N LYS A 235 -15.75 1.99 3.68
CA LYS A 235 -16.89 1.06 3.68
C LYS A 235 -18.23 1.78 3.50
N LEU A 236 -18.43 2.91 4.18
CA LEU A 236 -19.64 3.71 4.04
C LEU A 236 -19.82 4.24 2.61
N LYS A 237 -18.74 4.71 1.96
CA LYS A 237 -18.75 5.13 0.55
C LYS A 237 -19.11 4.01 -0.43
N GLU A 238 -18.82 2.76 -0.07
CA GLU A 238 -19.25 1.57 -0.84
C GLU A 238 -20.69 1.12 -0.54
N GLY A 239 -21.34 1.69 0.48
CA GLY A 239 -22.64 1.20 0.96
C GLY A 239 -22.54 -0.09 1.79
N LEU A 240 -21.35 -0.39 2.33
CA LEU A 240 -21.13 -1.55 3.21
C LEU A 240 -21.39 -1.19 4.68
N PRO A 241 -21.84 -2.14 5.52
CA PRO A 241 -21.96 -1.94 6.95
C PRO A 241 -20.62 -1.55 7.58
N THR A 242 -20.59 -0.49 8.38
CA THR A 242 -19.37 -0.08 9.10
C THR A 242 -19.04 -1.05 10.24
N TYR A 243 -17.77 -1.24 10.53
CA TYR A 243 -17.34 -2.01 11.68
C TYR A 243 -17.69 -1.33 12.99
N ARG A 244 -18.13 -2.11 13.97
CA ARG A 244 -18.36 -1.64 15.34
C ARG A 244 -17.06 -1.67 16.13
N VAL A 245 -16.82 -0.61 16.91
CA VAL A 245 -15.69 -0.58 17.84
C VAL A 245 -16.18 -1.07 19.20
N ASN A 246 -15.53 -2.09 19.74
CA ASN A 246 -15.79 -2.55 21.09
C ASN A 246 -14.47 -2.79 21.85
N THR A 247 -14.57 -2.81 23.18
CA THR A 247 -13.39 -2.99 24.04
C THR A 247 -12.74 -4.36 23.87
N GLU A 248 -13.51 -5.39 23.58
CA GLU A 248 -13.02 -6.76 23.48
C GLU A 248 -12.15 -6.97 22.24
N SER A 249 -12.62 -6.60 21.05
CA SER A 249 -11.89 -6.66 19.79
C SER A 249 -10.64 -5.80 19.83
N GLN A 250 -10.69 -4.62 20.45
CA GLN A 250 -9.51 -3.79 20.64
C GLN A 250 -8.46 -4.47 21.53
N LYS A 251 -8.87 -5.08 22.66
CA LYS A 251 -7.97 -5.86 23.53
C LYS A 251 -7.42 -7.10 22.81
N ASN A 252 -8.25 -7.78 22.01
CA ASN A 252 -7.84 -8.93 21.23
C ASN A 252 -6.78 -8.55 20.19
N ALA A 253 -6.95 -7.44 19.48
CA ALA A 253 -5.95 -6.94 18.53
C ALA A 253 -4.60 -6.68 19.22
N GLN A 254 -4.61 -6.01 20.38
CA GLN A 254 -3.40 -5.76 21.18
C GLN A 254 -2.76 -7.06 21.68
N LYS A 255 -3.57 -8.01 22.16
CA LYS A 255 -3.10 -9.35 22.57
C LYS A 255 -2.43 -10.09 21.42
N LEU A 256 -3.02 -10.11 20.23
CA LEU A 256 -2.43 -10.76 19.06
C LEU A 256 -1.12 -10.08 18.66
N PHE A 257 -1.06 -8.75 18.70
CA PHE A 257 0.15 -7.99 18.40
C PHE A 257 1.30 -8.36 19.38
N ASP A 258 1.00 -8.42 20.68
CA ASP A 258 1.97 -8.83 21.70
C ASP A 258 2.43 -10.28 21.51
N ILE A 259 1.50 -11.19 21.17
CA ILE A 259 1.81 -12.60 20.89
C ILE A 259 2.74 -12.70 19.69
N LEU A 260 2.47 -11.97 18.61
CA LEU A 260 3.30 -11.99 17.41
C LEU A 260 4.74 -11.57 17.73
N ASN A 261 4.91 -10.50 18.51
CA ASN A 261 6.24 -10.01 18.90
C ASN A 261 6.97 -10.93 19.87
N LYS A 262 6.26 -11.58 20.80
CA LYS A 262 6.88 -12.49 21.80
C LYS A 262 7.14 -13.90 21.25
N ASN A 263 6.26 -14.38 20.37
CA ASN A 263 6.23 -15.77 19.90
C ASN A 263 6.41 -15.89 18.37
N GLN A 264 7.25 -15.03 17.78
CA GLN A 264 7.44 -14.97 16.32
C GLN A 264 7.74 -16.35 15.69
N LYS A 265 8.58 -17.17 16.35
CA LYS A 265 8.99 -18.51 15.87
C LYS A 265 7.85 -19.53 15.82
N SER A 266 6.75 -19.28 16.54
CA SER A 266 5.57 -20.14 16.51
C SER A 266 4.58 -19.76 15.40
N VAL A 267 4.75 -18.57 14.81
CA VAL A 267 3.91 -18.04 13.74
C VAL A 267 4.63 -18.12 12.39
N LEU A 268 5.89 -17.71 12.36
CA LEU A 268 6.73 -17.53 11.17
C LEU A 268 7.75 -18.66 11.00
N SER A 269 8.12 -18.94 9.75
CA SER A 269 9.31 -19.72 9.44
C SER A 269 10.60 -18.94 9.75
N LEU A 270 11.76 -19.60 9.73
CA LEU A 270 13.06 -18.95 9.92
C LEU A 270 13.28 -17.86 8.85
N GLU A 271 13.10 -18.21 7.57
CA GLU A 271 13.20 -17.28 6.44
C GLU A 271 12.27 -16.08 6.59
N ARG A 272 11.00 -16.31 6.96
CA ARG A 272 10.03 -15.22 7.18
C ARG A 272 10.41 -14.32 8.35
N THR A 273 11.07 -14.88 9.37
CA THR A 273 11.59 -14.10 10.51
C THR A 273 12.76 -13.20 10.07
N GLU A 274 13.63 -13.68 9.19
CA GLU A 274 14.74 -12.90 8.63
C GLU A 274 14.21 -11.75 7.75
N ILE A 275 13.23 -12.02 6.89
CA ILE A 275 12.57 -10.98 6.08
C ILE A 275 11.91 -9.92 6.99
N TRP A 276 11.23 -10.34 8.06
CA TRP A 276 10.63 -9.40 8.99
C TRP A 276 11.68 -8.57 9.73
N GLN A 277 12.80 -9.18 10.13
CA GLN A 277 13.90 -8.44 10.74
C GLN A 277 14.52 -7.42 9.78
N TYR A 278 14.70 -7.81 8.51
CA TYR A 278 15.17 -6.89 7.46
C TYR A 278 14.22 -5.69 7.28
N SER A 279 12.89 -5.91 7.27
CA SER A 279 11.91 -4.81 7.22
C SER A 279 12.05 -3.81 8.37
N LYS A 280 12.43 -4.31 9.56
CA LYS A 280 12.61 -3.49 10.76
C LYS A 280 13.85 -2.62 10.72
N GLU A 281 14.86 -3.07 9.98
CA GLU A 281 16.12 -2.36 9.80
C GLU A 281 16.02 -1.32 8.67
N GLU A 282 15.39 -1.69 7.55
CA GLU A 282 15.22 -0.82 6.40
C GLU A 282 14.25 0.34 6.64
N MET A 283 13.13 0.10 7.34
CA MET A 283 12.10 1.11 7.64
C MET A 283 11.71 1.93 6.38
N SER A 284 11.41 1.24 5.29
CA SER A 284 11.12 1.85 3.99
C SER A 284 9.99 1.12 3.25
N ALA A 285 9.40 1.77 2.25
CA ALA A 285 8.33 1.18 1.42
C ALA A 285 8.80 -0.04 0.59
N ALA A 286 10.10 -0.21 0.36
CA ALA A 286 10.64 -1.33 -0.39
C ALA A 286 10.67 -2.64 0.42
N ALA A 287 10.55 -2.57 1.74
CA ALA A 287 10.70 -3.71 2.63
C ALA A 287 9.43 -3.96 3.46
N ILE A 288 8.24 -3.81 2.88
CA ILE A 288 6.98 -4.08 3.61
C ILE A 288 6.83 -5.58 3.90
N PHE A 289 6.67 -5.90 5.18
CA PHE A 289 6.31 -7.21 5.68
C PHE A 289 4.83 -7.27 6.05
N THR A 290 4.12 -8.24 5.48
CA THR A 290 2.75 -8.59 5.86
C THR A 290 2.67 -10.04 6.27
N LEU A 291 1.78 -10.38 7.21
CA LEU A 291 1.46 -11.79 7.47
C LEU A 291 0.64 -12.38 6.32
N THR A 292 0.97 -13.61 5.93
CA THR A 292 0.12 -14.42 5.06
C THR A 292 -1.16 -14.85 5.79
N ASN A 293 -2.17 -15.31 5.04
CA ASN A 293 -3.40 -15.84 5.65
C ASN A 293 -3.11 -16.98 6.63
N ASP A 294 -2.24 -17.92 6.26
CA ASP A 294 -1.91 -19.06 7.13
C ASP A 294 -1.17 -18.63 8.40
N GLU A 295 -0.25 -17.67 8.29
CA GLU A 295 0.45 -17.10 9.44
C GLU A 295 -0.52 -16.36 10.37
N TYR A 296 -1.43 -15.55 9.81
CA TYR A 296 -2.45 -14.87 10.60
C TYR A 296 -3.39 -15.87 11.29
N GLN A 297 -3.79 -16.94 10.59
CA GLN A 297 -4.61 -18.02 11.16
C GLN A 297 -3.87 -18.81 12.26
N LYS A 298 -2.54 -18.98 12.17
CA LYS A 298 -1.73 -19.52 13.27
C LYS A 298 -1.74 -18.56 14.47
N LEU A 299 -1.59 -17.27 14.22
CA LEU A 299 -1.62 -16.23 15.26
C LEU A 299 -2.95 -16.23 16.01
N LEU A 300 -4.09 -16.30 15.31
CA LEU A 300 -5.43 -16.44 15.91
C LEU A 300 -5.53 -17.68 16.80
N LYS A 301 -4.98 -18.82 16.36
CA LYS A 301 -4.95 -20.07 17.15
C LYS A 301 -4.23 -19.89 18.48
N ILE A 302 -3.05 -19.28 18.44
CA ILE A 302 -2.22 -19.05 19.64
C ILE A 302 -2.90 -18.03 20.56
N GLY A 303 -3.57 -17.03 19.96
CA GLY A 303 -4.40 -16.05 20.66
C GLY A 303 -5.68 -16.62 21.28
N GLN A 304 -6.02 -17.89 21.02
CA GLN A 304 -7.24 -18.56 21.45
C GLN A 304 -8.52 -17.87 20.93
N LEU A 305 -8.46 -17.32 19.71
CA LEU A 305 -9.62 -16.74 19.04
C LEU A 305 -10.19 -17.74 18.02
N ASP A 306 -11.51 -17.69 17.82
CA ASP A 306 -12.19 -18.54 16.84
C ASP A 306 -11.82 -18.11 15.42
N LYS A 307 -11.06 -18.97 14.73
CA LYS A 307 -10.60 -18.77 13.35
C LYS A 307 -11.72 -18.62 12.33
N LYS A 308 -12.90 -19.17 12.62
CA LYS A 308 -14.04 -19.11 11.71
C LYS A 308 -14.74 -17.76 11.76
N LYS A 309 -14.56 -17.04 12.87
CA LYS A 309 -15.25 -15.78 13.16
C LYS A 309 -14.29 -14.59 13.22
N ALA A 310 -13.03 -14.78 12.86
CA ALA A 310 -12.01 -13.75 12.96
C ALA A 310 -11.04 -13.81 11.79
N THR A 311 -10.73 -12.63 11.27
CA THR A 311 -9.75 -12.42 10.22
C THR A 311 -9.03 -11.10 10.45
N GLY A 312 -8.05 -10.78 9.62
CA GLY A 312 -7.37 -9.50 9.72
C GLY A 312 -6.07 -9.48 8.96
N MET A 313 -5.25 -8.50 9.33
CA MET A 313 -4.01 -8.17 8.62
C MET A 313 -2.96 -7.69 9.59
N TYR A 314 -1.70 -7.89 9.20
CA TYR A 314 -0.55 -7.28 9.84
C TYR A 314 0.31 -6.63 8.77
N THR A 315 0.83 -5.44 9.05
CA THR A 315 1.70 -4.70 8.13
C THR A 315 2.76 -3.93 8.91
N GLU A 316 4.00 -4.01 8.45
CA GLU A 316 5.14 -3.25 8.96
C GLU A 316 6.18 -3.09 7.84
N PRO A 317 6.82 -1.93 7.65
CA PRO A 317 6.60 -0.69 8.38
C PRO A 317 5.44 0.13 7.76
N VAL A 318 4.77 0.95 8.58
CA VAL A 318 3.64 1.81 8.20
C VAL A 318 4.00 3.26 8.50
N TYR A 319 4.29 4.04 7.46
CA TYR A 319 4.64 5.46 7.56
C TYR A 319 3.41 6.36 7.76
N ASP A 320 2.35 6.11 6.99
CA ASP A 320 1.10 6.87 7.03
C ASP A 320 -0.06 5.88 6.96
N SER A 321 -0.79 5.74 8.07
CA SER A 321 -1.86 4.77 8.23
C SER A 321 -3.03 4.99 7.29
N THR A 322 -3.39 6.26 7.05
CA THR A 322 -4.49 6.59 6.14
C THR A 322 -4.13 6.28 4.71
N PHE A 323 -2.89 6.61 4.29
CA PHE A 323 -2.37 6.22 2.99
C PHE A 323 -2.36 4.70 2.81
N THR A 324 -1.88 3.94 3.81
CA THR A 324 -1.88 2.46 3.76
C THR A 324 -3.29 1.90 3.58
N VAL A 325 -4.28 2.41 4.33
CA VAL A 325 -5.67 1.98 4.20
C VAL A 325 -6.24 2.35 2.81
N LEU A 326 -5.97 3.55 2.31
CA LEU A 326 -6.37 3.94 0.96
C LEU A 326 -5.80 2.97 -0.10
N SER A 327 -4.52 2.63 0.00
CA SER A 327 -3.89 1.64 -0.88
C SER A 327 -4.53 0.25 -0.80
N TRP A 328 -4.95 -0.20 0.39
CA TRP A 328 -5.67 -1.47 0.54
C TRP A 328 -7.03 -1.48 -0.18
N PHE A 329 -7.78 -0.37 -0.12
CA PHE A 329 -9.08 -0.27 -0.79
C PHE A 329 -8.97 -0.04 -2.30
N SER A 330 -7.79 0.35 -2.79
CA SER A 330 -7.46 0.48 -4.21
C SER A 330 -6.77 -0.76 -4.78
N ASP A 331 -6.75 -1.88 -4.05
CA ASP A 331 -6.10 -3.12 -4.45
C ASP A 331 -7.08 -4.29 -4.29
N SER A 332 -7.27 -5.07 -5.36
CA SER A 332 -8.24 -6.16 -5.40
C SER A 332 -8.03 -7.20 -4.28
N LEU A 333 -6.79 -7.55 -3.97
CA LEU A 333 -6.46 -8.57 -2.97
C LEU A 333 -6.80 -8.09 -1.57
N TYR A 334 -6.51 -6.83 -1.26
CA TYR A 334 -6.76 -6.27 0.06
C TYR A 334 -8.21 -5.84 0.26
N HIS A 335 -8.83 -5.22 -0.75
CA HIS A 335 -10.24 -4.81 -0.72
C HIS A 335 -11.16 -5.97 -0.37
N SER A 336 -10.92 -7.16 -0.94
CA SER A 336 -11.72 -8.36 -0.69
C SER A 336 -11.83 -8.73 0.80
N ARG A 337 -10.86 -8.36 1.64
CA ARG A 337 -10.83 -8.62 3.08
C ARG A 337 -11.75 -7.69 3.89
N PHE A 338 -12.16 -6.58 3.29
CA PHE A 338 -13.02 -5.57 3.91
C PHE A 338 -14.40 -5.50 3.24
N ALA A 339 -14.65 -6.27 2.18
CA ALA A 339 -15.90 -6.28 1.42
C ALA A 339 -17.06 -7.07 2.08
N HIS A 340 -16.91 -7.48 3.34
CA HIS A 340 -17.92 -8.25 4.07
C HIS A 340 -19.20 -7.44 4.30
N GLN A 341 -20.35 -8.13 4.14
CA GLN A 341 -21.71 -7.61 4.36
C GLN A 341 -22.24 -7.88 5.78
N GLU A 342 -21.45 -8.57 6.59
CA GLU A 342 -21.84 -8.99 7.93
C GLU A 342 -21.58 -7.87 8.94
N ASN A 343 -22.33 -7.88 10.04
CA ASN A 343 -22.02 -7.00 11.16
C ASN A 343 -20.83 -7.55 11.93
N GLU A 344 -19.70 -6.87 11.80
CA GLU A 344 -18.43 -7.25 12.44
C GLU A 344 -17.94 -6.14 13.37
N ASN A 345 -17.14 -6.53 14.36
CA ASN A 345 -16.37 -5.66 15.20
C ASN A 345 -14.94 -5.51 14.65
N ILE A 346 -14.32 -4.36 14.88
CA ILE A 346 -12.93 -4.09 14.53
C ILE A 346 -12.12 -3.74 15.77
N GLY A 347 -10.90 -4.28 15.82
CA GLY A 347 -9.84 -3.83 16.72
C GLY A 347 -8.57 -3.54 15.93
N VAL A 348 -7.85 -2.47 16.28
CA VAL A 348 -6.58 -2.11 15.64
C VAL A 348 -5.51 -1.90 16.69
N ALA A 349 -4.42 -2.65 16.61
CA ALA A 349 -3.23 -2.43 17.41
C ALA A 349 -2.16 -1.75 16.55
N PHE A 350 -1.91 -0.47 16.82
CA PHE A 350 -0.84 0.29 16.21
C PHE A 350 0.28 0.54 17.23
N SER A 351 1.53 0.25 16.88
CA SER A 351 2.68 0.53 17.74
C SER A 351 3.91 0.80 16.88
N LYS A 352 4.59 1.93 17.13
CA LYS A 352 5.73 2.41 16.33
C LYS A 352 5.37 2.53 14.83
N ALA A 353 5.81 1.57 14.01
CA ALA A 353 5.52 1.48 12.58
C ALA A 353 4.76 0.19 12.21
N SER A 354 4.22 -0.51 13.20
CA SER A 354 3.57 -1.80 13.01
C SER A 354 2.07 -1.65 13.23
N MET A 355 1.28 -2.25 12.35
CA MET A 355 -0.18 -2.22 12.42
C MET A 355 -0.74 -3.64 12.34
N LEU A 356 -1.57 -4.01 13.31
CA LEU A 356 -2.41 -5.20 13.27
C LEU A 356 -3.88 -4.79 13.27
N VAL A 357 -4.62 -5.24 12.27
CA VAL A 357 -6.08 -5.10 12.17
C VAL A 357 -6.69 -6.46 12.46
N LEU A 358 -7.75 -6.49 13.27
CA LEU A 358 -8.54 -7.66 13.62
C LEU A 358 -10.02 -7.36 13.36
N LEU A 359 -10.66 -8.19 12.55
CA LEU A 359 -12.09 -8.19 12.29
C LEU A 359 -12.70 -9.43 12.98
N GLN A 360 -13.84 -9.26 13.64
CA GLN A 360 -14.52 -10.34 14.34
C GLN A 360 -16.03 -10.28 14.11
N GLU A 361 -16.67 -11.41 13.82
CA GLU A 361 -18.14 -11.47 13.76
C GLU A 361 -18.77 -10.97 15.08
N THR A 362 -19.88 -10.25 14.98
CA THR A 362 -20.67 -9.92 16.17
C THR A 362 -21.35 -11.18 16.68
N GLU A 363 -21.22 -11.50 17.97
CA GLU A 363 -22.04 -12.56 18.55
C GLU A 363 -23.51 -12.20 18.33
N LYS A 364 -24.28 -13.11 17.71
CA LYS A 364 -25.73 -12.91 17.55
C LYS A 364 -26.30 -12.76 18.96
N GLU A 365 -26.88 -11.59 19.28
CA GLU A 365 -27.83 -11.50 20.38
C GLU A 365 -28.87 -12.58 20.12
N ILE A 366 -28.89 -13.60 20.98
CA ILE A 366 -29.97 -14.56 21.01
C ILE A 366 -31.20 -13.70 21.31
N SER A 367 -32.06 -13.53 20.32
CA SER A 367 -33.37 -12.94 20.51
C SER A 367 -34.06 -13.84 21.54
N GLN A 368 -34.05 -13.41 22.79
CA GLN A 368 -35.05 -13.83 23.74
C GLN A 368 -36.35 -13.22 23.22
N THR A 369 -36.97 -13.87 22.24
CA THR A 369 -38.43 -13.82 22.13
C THR A 369 -38.92 -14.42 23.43
N GLU A 370 -39.22 -13.54 24.39
CA GLU A 370 -40.11 -13.84 25.49
C GLU A 370 -41.39 -14.38 24.88
N GLU A 371 -41.54 -15.71 24.87
CA GLU A 371 -42.85 -16.32 25.00
C GLU A 371 -43.39 -15.85 26.35
N SER A 372 -44.07 -14.71 26.33
CA SER A 372 -45.00 -14.32 27.38
C SER A 372 -46.37 -14.83 26.95
N GLU A 373 -46.85 -15.75 27.78
CA GLU A 373 -48.12 -16.49 27.83
C GLU A 373 -49.38 -15.78 27.31
#